data_AF-A0A941F8K3-F1
#
_entry.id   AF-A0A941F8K3-F1
#
_cell.length_a   1.000
_cell.length_b   1.000
_cell.length_c   1.000
_cell.angle_alpha   90.00
_cell.angle_beta   90.00
_cell.angle_gamma   90.00
#
_symmetry.space_group_name_H-M   'P 1'
#
loop_
_entity.id
_entity.type
_entity.pdbx_description
1 polymer ?
#
loop_
_entity_poly.entity_id
_entity_poly.type
_entity_poly.pdbx_seq_one_letter_code
_entity_poly.pdbx_strand_id
1 'polypeptide(L)'
;MSSNPTDGPIHTWFGLSYCNYQVLHRTLMQSMPIEWQERMVACLEELAAAYRHIEQPEGFKVEAAVTHIVNEMTEAELAEAGIEADWYGGETPPKELSGVELDEWRAQYEQDAPDYYRIGDGEEMDPHSRVLLPAADPVSHYNRGRTYIEPRPTP
;
A
#
# COMPACT_ATOMS: atom_id res chain seq x y z
N MET A 1 6.53 28.00 23.84
CA MET A 1 6.22 27.70 22.42
C MET A 1 5.41 26.41 22.42
N SER A 2 4.15 26.46 22.02
CA SER A 2 3.35 25.24 21.87
C SER A 2 3.85 24.52 20.63
N SER A 3 4.56 23.40 20.79
CA SER A 3 4.90 22.54 19.66
C SER A 3 3.59 21.98 19.09
N ASN A 4 3.35 22.16 17.79
CA ASN A 4 2.25 21.48 17.12
C ASN A 4 2.46 19.95 17.26
N PRO A 5 1.56 19.20 17.92
CA PRO A 5 1.74 17.76 18.10
C PRO A 5 1.81 16.98 16.78
N THR A 6 1.32 17.54 15.66
CA THR A 6 1.38 16.88 14.34
C THR A 6 2.71 17.02 13.61
N ASP A 7 3.60 17.92 14.08
CA ASP A 7 4.86 18.27 13.41
C ASP A 7 6.07 18.02 14.35
N GLY A 8 5.90 17.13 15.33
CA GLY A 8 6.91 16.79 16.33
C GLY A 8 7.93 15.73 15.89
N PRO A 9 8.79 15.23 16.78
CA PRO A 9 9.84 14.25 16.46
C PRO A 9 9.33 12.98 15.76
N ILE A 10 8.11 12.54 16.07
CA ILE A 10 7.51 11.36 15.46
C ILE A 10 7.16 11.57 13.99
N HIS A 11 6.75 12.80 13.61
CA HIS A 11 6.52 13.19 12.22
C HIS A 11 7.82 13.10 11.41
N THR A 12 8.91 13.66 11.94
CA THR A 12 10.23 13.60 11.30
C THR A 12 10.74 12.17 11.16
N TRP A 13 10.47 11.31 12.14
CA TRP A 13 10.90 9.91 12.12
C TRP A 13 10.16 9.08 11.04
N PHE A 14 8.87 9.32 10.82
CA PHE A 14 8.10 8.63 9.77
C PHE A 14 8.53 9.04 8.35
N GLY A 15 9.10 10.24 8.16
CA GLY A 15 9.60 10.70 6.86
C GLY A 15 8.53 10.94 5.78
N LEU A 16 7.25 10.65 6.07
CA LEU A 16 6.12 10.83 5.16
C LEU A 16 4.95 11.48 5.87
N SER A 17 4.47 12.60 5.32
CA SER A 17 3.46 13.47 5.92
C SER A 17 2.02 12.94 5.85
N TYR A 18 1.76 11.83 5.15
CA TYR A 18 0.39 11.34 4.87
C TYR A 18 0.11 9.89 5.31
N CYS A 19 1.06 9.20 5.96
CA CYS A 19 0.84 7.84 6.41
C CYS A 19 0.02 7.81 7.71
N ASN A 20 -1.17 7.19 7.68
CA ASN A 20 -1.98 7.00 8.89
C ASN A 20 -1.48 5.82 9.76
N TYR A 21 -0.68 4.93 9.19
CA TYR A 21 -0.18 3.73 9.86
C TYR A 21 1.33 3.57 9.65
N GLN A 22 2.02 3.12 10.69
CA GLN A 22 3.40 2.67 10.64
C GLN A 22 3.47 1.19 10.99
N VAL A 23 4.09 0.39 10.12
CA VAL A 23 4.37 -1.02 10.39
C VAL A 23 5.78 -1.14 10.97
N LEU A 24 5.90 -1.81 12.12
CA LEU A 24 7.17 -2.18 12.73
C LEU A 24 7.28 -3.71 12.78
N HIS A 25 8.43 -4.26 12.38
CA HIS A 25 8.64 -5.71 12.44
C HIS A 25 8.77 -6.17 13.89
N ARG A 26 7.84 -7.03 14.33
CA ARG A 26 7.84 -7.63 15.67
C ARG A 26 9.19 -8.25 16.05
N THR A 27 9.82 -9.02 15.14
CA THR A 27 11.12 -9.67 15.41
C THR A 27 12.21 -8.66 15.76
N LEU A 28 12.24 -7.52 15.07
CA LEU A 28 13.22 -6.46 15.34
C LEU A 28 12.92 -5.79 16.68
N MET A 29 11.65 -5.50 16.96
CA MET A 29 11.23 -4.95 18.25
C MET A 29 11.59 -5.86 19.42
N GLN A 30 11.39 -7.18 19.28
CA GLN A 30 11.74 -8.17 20.30
C GLN A 30 13.24 -8.37 20.48
N SER A 31 14.04 -8.00 19.49
CA SER A 31 15.49 -8.13 19.55
C SER A 31 16.19 -6.84 20.00
N MET A 32 15.44 -5.76 20.26
CA MET A 32 16.01 -4.54 20.84
C MET A 32 16.58 -4.80 22.24
N PRO A 33 17.55 -4.01 22.72
CA PRO A 33 17.97 -4.04 24.12
C PRO A 33 16.77 -3.92 25.08
N ILE A 34 16.84 -4.59 26.24
CA ILE A 34 15.69 -4.67 27.17
C ILE A 34 15.22 -3.29 27.60
N GLU A 35 16.13 -2.36 27.89
CA GLU A 35 15.80 -0.99 28.29
C GLU A 35 15.16 -0.17 27.16
N TRP A 36 15.30 -0.60 25.89
CA TRP A 36 14.55 -0.02 24.78
C TRP A 36 13.15 -0.60 24.70
N GLN A 37 13.02 -1.91 24.92
CA GLN A 37 11.71 -2.58 24.98
C GLN A 37 10.85 -1.98 26.11
N GLU A 38 11.42 -1.80 27.31
CA GLU A 38 10.72 -1.22 28.46
C GLU A 38 10.20 0.20 28.18
N ARG A 39 11.05 1.07 27.62
CA ARG A 39 10.63 2.43 27.23
C ARG A 39 9.55 2.42 26.16
N MET A 40 9.66 1.53 25.17
CA MET A 40 8.65 1.40 24.12
C MET A 40 7.32 0.92 24.70
N VAL A 41 7.32 -0.09 25.56
CA VAL A 41 6.10 -0.61 26.20
C VAL A 41 5.43 0.47 27.05
N ALA A 42 6.18 1.21 27.86
CA ALA A 42 5.63 2.30 28.66
C ALA A 42 4.92 3.36 27.80
N CYS A 43 5.56 3.79 26.70
CA CYS A 43 4.95 4.72 25.75
C CYS A 43 3.68 4.15 25.08
N LEU A 44 3.69 2.86 24.72
CA LEU A 44 2.53 2.21 24.09
C LEU A 44 1.35 2.05 25.06
N GLU A 45 1.61 1.81 26.34
CA GLU A 45 0.58 1.77 27.38
C GLU A 45 -0.06 3.15 27.59
N GLU A 46 0.74 4.22 27.67
CA GLU A 46 0.23 5.59 27.74
C GLU A 46 -0.60 5.96 26.51
N LEU A 47 -0.11 5.59 25.30
CA LEU A 47 -0.84 5.78 24.04
C LEU A 47 -2.19 5.06 24.07
N ALA A 48 -2.20 3.76 24.40
CA ALA A 48 -3.43 2.98 24.47
C ALA A 48 -4.42 3.56 25.48
N ALA A 49 -3.94 3.97 26.66
CA ALA A 49 -4.78 4.58 27.68
C ALA A 49 -5.39 5.93 27.24
N ALA A 50 -4.59 6.78 26.59
CA ALA A 50 -5.02 8.09 26.12
C ALA A 50 -6.07 7.99 24.99
N TYR A 51 -5.90 7.04 24.07
CA TYR A 51 -6.73 6.93 22.85
C TYR A 51 -7.80 5.83 22.89
N ARG A 52 -7.99 5.14 24.04
CA ARG A 52 -9.03 4.10 24.21
C ARG A 52 -10.47 4.53 23.89
N HIS A 53 -10.72 5.82 23.83
CA HIS A 53 -12.03 6.41 23.54
C HIS A 53 -12.31 6.49 22.03
N ILE A 54 -11.32 6.21 21.18
CA ILE A 54 -11.44 6.18 19.73
C ILE A 54 -11.72 4.73 19.31
N GLU A 55 -12.72 4.53 18.47
CA GLU A 55 -13.00 3.23 17.85
C GLU A 55 -11.86 2.82 16.93
N GLN A 56 -11.40 1.58 17.06
CA GLN A 56 -10.29 1.01 16.31
C GLN A 56 -10.76 -0.29 15.65
N PRO A 57 -10.24 -0.63 14.45
CA PRO A 57 -10.53 -1.92 13.83
C PRO A 57 -9.99 -3.07 14.69
N GLU A 58 -10.68 -4.22 14.67
CA GLU A 58 -10.28 -5.40 15.45
C GLU A 58 -8.94 -6.01 15.00
N GLY A 59 -8.53 -5.74 13.76
CA GLY A 59 -7.26 -6.20 13.22
C GLY A 59 -6.95 -5.62 11.85
N PHE A 60 -5.70 -5.81 11.43
CA PHE A 60 -5.20 -5.38 10.13
C PHE A 60 -4.62 -6.57 9.38
N LYS A 61 -4.84 -6.60 8.06
CA LYS A 61 -4.10 -7.47 7.14
C LYS A 61 -2.87 -6.71 6.66
N VAL A 62 -1.68 -7.25 6.91
CA VAL A 62 -0.41 -6.65 6.49
C VAL A 62 0.28 -7.61 5.52
N GLU A 63 0.57 -7.12 4.32
CA GLU A 63 1.21 -7.89 3.25
C GLU A 63 2.43 -7.12 2.74
N ALA A 64 3.50 -7.84 2.41
CA ALA A 64 4.62 -7.25 1.70
C ALA A 64 4.15 -6.85 0.29
N ALA A 65 4.61 -5.70 -0.19
CA ALA A 65 4.21 -5.18 -1.49
C ALA A 65 5.32 -4.38 -2.15
N VAL A 66 5.23 -4.26 -3.48
CA VAL A 66 6.07 -3.39 -4.29
C VAL A 66 5.21 -2.27 -4.86
N THR A 67 5.80 -1.08 -4.99
CA THR A 67 5.14 0.06 -5.60
C THR A 67 5.24 -0.01 -7.12
N HIS A 68 4.11 0.13 -7.80
CA HIS A 68 4.00 0.24 -9.24
C HIS A 68 3.33 1.56 -9.62
N ILE A 69 3.64 2.06 -10.82
CA ILE A 69 2.96 3.21 -11.42
C ILE A 69 1.90 2.67 -12.39
N VAL A 70 0.67 3.16 -12.30
CA VAL A 70 -0.49 2.60 -13.01
C VAL A 70 -0.25 2.45 -14.52
N ASN A 71 0.27 3.47 -15.19
CA ASN A 71 0.53 3.41 -16.63
C ASN A 71 1.74 2.58 -17.07
N GLU A 72 2.54 2.10 -16.12
CA GLU A 72 3.66 1.19 -16.37
C GLU A 72 3.30 -0.28 -16.12
N MET A 73 2.09 -0.54 -15.61
CA MET A 73 1.63 -1.89 -15.25
C MET A 73 1.10 -2.66 -16.47
N THR A 74 1.36 -3.96 -16.47
CA THR A 74 0.75 -4.90 -17.41
C THR A 74 -0.73 -5.11 -17.11
N GLU A 75 -1.50 -5.64 -18.09
CA GLU A 75 -2.92 -5.98 -17.88
C GLU A 75 -3.12 -6.93 -16.69
N ALA A 76 -2.21 -7.88 -16.47
CA ALA A 76 -2.27 -8.80 -15.34
C ALA A 76 -2.05 -8.11 -13.99
N GLU A 77 -1.10 -7.17 -13.93
CA GLU A 77 -0.82 -6.35 -12.75
C GLU A 77 -1.97 -5.38 -12.45
N LEU A 78 -2.58 -4.78 -13.47
CA LEU A 78 -3.78 -3.94 -13.32
C LEU A 78 -4.94 -4.76 -12.77
N ALA A 79 -5.18 -5.95 -13.32
CA ALA A 79 -6.21 -6.86 -12.81
C ALA A 79 -5.96 -7.28 -11.35
N GLU A 80 -4.70 -7.57 -10.97
CA GLU A 80 -4.34 -7.86 -9.58
C GLU A 80 -4.54 -6.67 -8.64
N ALA A 81 -4.31 -5.44 -9.12
CA ALA A 81 -4.60 -4.21 -8.39
C ALA A 81 -6.10 -3.88 -8.32
N GLY A 82 -6.96 -4.61 -9.05
CA GLY A 82 -8.38 -4.28 -9.19
C GLY A 82 -8.61 -3.01 -10.02
N ILE A 83 -7.78 -2.80 -11.04
CA ILE A 83 -7.82 -1.65 -11.96
C ILE A 83 -8.15 -2.16 -13.36
N GLU A 84 -9.04 -1.45 -14.04
CA GLU A 84 -9.40 -1.65 -15.44
C GLU A 84 -8.82 -0.51 -16.28
N ALA A 85 -8.26 -0.85 -17.44
CA ALA A 85 -7.81 0.11 -18.44
C ALA A 85 -8.85 0.17 -19.57
N ASP A 86 -9.40 1.36 -19.78
CA ASP A 86 -10.39 1.65 -20.80
C ASP A 86 -9.71 2.32 -22.00
N TRP A 87 -9.52 1.54 -23.06
CA TRP A 87 -8.94 2.01 -24.31
C TRP A 87 -9.97 2.63 -25.27
N TYR A 88 -11.25 2.62 -24.92
CA TYR A 88 -12.35 2.93 -25.84
C TYR A 88 -13.30 4.01 -25.32
N GLY A 89 -12.98 4.65 -24.19
CA GLY A 89 -13.73 5.81 -23.68
C GLY A 89 -15.16 5.47 -23.28
N GLY A 90 -15.33 4.31 -22.65
CA GLY A 90 -16.61 3.76 -22.19
C GLY A 90 -17.35 2.95 -23.26
N GLU A 91 -16.85 2.93 -24.50
CA GLU A 91 -17.44 2.14 -25.57
C GLU A 91 -17.00 0.68 -25.47
N THR A 92 -17.94 -0.25 -25.60
CA THR A 92 -17.63 -1.69 -25.61
C THR A 92 -17.79 -2.24 -27.02
N PRO A 93 -16.82 -3.03 -27.54
CA PRO A 93 -16.98 -3.67 -28.84
C PRO A 93 -18.29 -4.48 -28.90
N PRO A 94 -19.17 -4.25 -29.89
CA PRO A 94 -20.40 -5.03 -30.03
C PRO A 94 -20.09 -6.52 -30.17
N LYS A 95 -20.84 -7.36 -29.44
CA LYS A 95 -20.55 -8.81 -29.31
C LYS A 95 -20.68 -9.58 -30.61
N GLU A 96 -21.41 -9.00 -31.57
CA GLU A 96 -21.67 -9.56 -32.88
C GLU A 96 -20.50 -9.34 -33.86
N LEU A 97 -19.61 -8.38 -33.59
CA LEU A 97 -18.46 -8.09 -34.45
C LEU A 97 -17.37 -9.15 -34.28
N SER A 98 -16.77 -9.56 -35.39
CA SER A 98 -15.63 -10.47 -35.40
C SER A 98 -14.73 -10.24 -36.61
N GLY A 99 -13.47 -10.65 -36.50
CA GLY A 99 -12.49 -10.50 -37.58
C GLY A 99 -12.31 -9.04 -38.00
N VAL A 100 -12.39 -8.78 -39.30
CA VAL A 100 -12.10 -7.46 -39.89
C VAL A 100 -13.02 -6.36 -39.34
N GLU A 101 -14.32 -6.65 -39.14
CA GLU A 101 -15.27 -5.65 -38.64
C GLU A 101 -14.96 -5.23 -37.19
N LEU A 102 -14.42 -6.16 -36.38
CA LEU A 102 -13.95 -5.86 -35.04
C LEU A 102 -12.65 -5.05 -35.06
N ASP A 103 -11.74 -5.35 -35.98
CA ASP A 103 -10.48 -4.62 -36.14
C ASP A 103 -10.72 -3.18 -36.62
N GLU A 104 -11.67 -2.97 -37.54
CA GLU A 104 -12.09 -1.64 -37.99
C GLU A 104 -12.74 -0.85 -36.85
N TRP A 105 -13.60 -1.49 -36.05
CA TRP A 105 -14.18 -0.87 -34.87
C TRP A 105 -13.09 -0.45 -33.87
N ARG A 106 -12.13 -1.33 -33.57
CA ARG A 106 -11.00 -1.00 -32.67
C ARG A 106 -10.22 0.18 -33.19
N ALA A 107 -9.83 0.18 -34.47
CA ALA A 107 -9.09 1.30 -35.08
C ALA A 107 -9.86 2.63 -35.08
N GLN A 108 -11.19 2.61 -34.97
CA GLN A 108 -12.01 3.81 -34.90
C GLN A 108 -12.11 4.39 -33.48
N TYR A 109 -12.22 3.53 -32.47
CA TYR A 109 -12.53 3.94 -31.08
C TYR A 109 -11.34 3.84 -30.12
N GLU A 110 -10.28 3.10 -30.49
CA GLU A 110 -9.07 2.97 -29.69
C GLU A 110 -8.41 4.34 -29.51
N GLN A 111 -8.13 4.67 -28.25
CA GLN A 111 -7.45 5.89 -27.87
C GLN A 111 -5.92 5.71 -27.89
N ASP A 112 -5.19 6.82 -27.97
CA ASP A 112 -3.72 6.81 -27.89
C ASP A 112 -3.19 6.33 -26.53
N ALA A 113 -3.99 6.49 -25.47
CA ALA A 113 -3.72 6.02 -24.11
C ALA A 113 -5.06 5.68 -23.42
N PRO A 114 -5.06 4.70 -22.48
CA PRO A 114 -6.28 4.33 -21.79
C PRO A 114 -6.54 5.24 -20.59
N ASP A 115 -7.82 5.35 -20.23
CA ASP A 115 -8.24 5.84 -18.92
C ASP A 115 -8.23 4.66 -17.92
N TYR A 116 -7.93 4.92 -16.65
CA TYR A 116 -7.83 3.87 -15.63
C TYR A 116 -8.92 4.02 -14.59
N TYR A 117 -9.59 2.93 -14.24
CA TYR A 117 -10.69 2.92 -13.27
C TYR A 117 -10.51 1.83 -12.23
N ARG A 118 -10.85 2.11 -10.97
CA ARG A 118 -10.90 1.07 -9.94
C ARG A 118 -12.20 0.25 -10.07
N ILE A 119 -12.08 -1.07 -10.19
CA ILE A 119 -13.19 -2.00 -10.46
C ILE A 119 -14.26 -2.01 -9.34
N GLY A 120 -13.92 -1.57 -8.12
CA GLY A 120 -14.83 -1.60 -6.97
C GLY A 120 -15.83 -0.43 -6.91
N ASP A 121 -15.35 0.80 -7.11
CA ASP A 121 -16.12 2.05 -6.96
C ASP A 121 -16.29 2.81 -8.28
N GLY A 122 -15.58 2.40 -9.34
CA GLY A 122 -15.57 3.08 -10.63
C GLY A 122 -14.82 4.42 -10.62
N GLU A 123 -14.02 4.69 -9.58
CA GLU A 123 -13.25 5.94 -9.50
C GLU A 123 -12.15 5.97 -10.56
N GLU A 124 -12.10 7.05 -11.34
CA GLU A 124 -11.03 7.33 -12.30
C GLU A 124 -9.71 7.56 -11.56
N MET A 125 -8.63 6.99 -12.08
CA MET A 125 -7.31 7.03 -11.49
C MET A 125 -6.33 7.81 -12.38
N ASP A 126 -5.53 8.69 -11.75
CA ASP A 126 -4.42 9.33 -12.45
C ASP A 126 -3.40 8.27 -12.90
N PRO A 127 -2.94 8.27 -14.16
CA PRO A 127 -2.04 7.27 -14.73
C PRO A 127 -0.67 7.19 -14.02
N HIS A 128 -0.24 8.25 -13.33
CA HIS A 128 0.99 8.31 -12.55
C HIS A 128 0.77 7.97 -11.07
N SER A 129 -0.44 7.59 -10.68
CA SER A 129 -0.74 7.11 -9.34
C SER A 129 0.12 5.91 -8.99
N ARG A 130 0.50 5.83 -7.72
CA ARG A 130 1.26 4.70 -7.17
C ARG A 130 0.32 3.73 -6.49
N VAL A 131 0.44 2.46 -6.85
CA VAL A 131 -0.31 1.37 -6.22
C VAL A 131 0.64 0.31 -5.67
N LEU A 132 0.15 -0.48 -4.72
CA LEU A 132 0.90 -1.54 -4.06
C LEU A 132 0.40 -2.90 -4.55
N LEU A 133 1.26 -3.66 -5.22
CA LEU A 133 0.98 -5.05 -5.56
C LEU A 133 1.62 -5.99 -4.54
N PRO A 134 0.93 -7.05 -4.10
CA PRO A 134 1.51 -8.05 -3.21
C PRO A 134 2.82 -8.61 -3.74
N ALA A 135 3.77 -8.83 -2.84
CA ALA A 135 5.05 -9.41 -3.16
C ALA A 135 5.40 -10.52 -2.18
N ALA A 136 6.33 -11.39 -2.60
CA ALA A 136 6.87 -12.40 -1.72
C ALA A 136 7.60 -11.72 -0.54
N ASP A 137 7.15 -12.00 0.68
CA ASP A 137 7.86 -11.57 1.88
C ASP A 137 9.21 -12.30 1.94
N PRO A 138 10.36 -11.60 1.89
CA PRO A 138 11.67 -12.23 1.95
C PRO A 138 11.93 -12.93 3.30
N VAL A 139 11.16 -12.60 4.33
CA VAL A 139 11.26 -13.23 5.65
C VAL A 139 10.15 -14.27 5.80
N SER A 140 10.55 -15.55 5.74
CA SER A 140 9.63 -16.68 6.00
C SER A 140 8.87 -16.50 7.31
N HIS A 141 7.58 -16.80 7.30
CA HIS A 141 6.68 -16.64 8.44
C HIS A 141 7.11 -17.42 9.69
N TYR A 142 7.92 -18.48 9.55
CA TYR A 142 8.50 -19.22 10.67
C TYR A 142 9.61 -18.46 11.42
N ASN A 143 10.26 -17.48 10.79
CA ASN A 143 11.30 -16.64 11.39
C ASN A 143 10.74 -15.37 12.06
N ARG A 144 9.41 -15.18 12.03
CA ARG A 144 8.73 -14.03 12.62
C ARG A 144 8.65 -14.19 14.15
N GLY A 145 9.66 -13.70 14.87
CA GLY A 145 9.66 -13.53 16.33
C GLY A 145 10.18 -14.71 17.15
N ARG A 146 10.83 -15.70 16.51
CA ARG A 146 11.47 -16.84 17.20
C ARG A 146 13.00 -16.81 17.17
N THR A 147 13.57 -16.00 16.30
CA THR A 147 15.02 -15.85 16.15
C THR A 147 15.42 -14.49 16.67
N TYR A 148 16.26 -14.45 17.71
CA TYR A 148 16.89 -13.22 18.16
C TYR A 148 17.83 -12.70 17.07
N ILE A 149 17.71 -11.42 16.72
CA ILE A 149 18.58 -10.74 15.75
C ILE A 149 19.43 -9.73 16.50
N GLU A 150 20.73 -9.98 16.60
CA GLU A 150 21.64 -9.08 17.31
C GLU A 150 21.64 -7.67 16.66
N PRO A 151 21.29 -6.60 17.43
CA PRO A 151 21.39 -5.24 16.93
C PRO A 151 22.84 -4.91 16.58
N ARG A 152 23.06 -4.34 15.40
CA ARG A 152 24.39 -3.82 15.07
C ARG A 152 24.70 -2.62 15.99
N PRO A 153 25.93 -2.49 16.50
CA PRO A 153 26.32 -1.28 17.22
C PRO A 153 26.12 -0.07 16.31
N THR A 154 25.53 0.99 16.86
CA THR A 154 25.39 2.26 16.15
C THR A 154 26.78 2.79 15.78
N PRO A 155 27.01 3.25 14.55
CA PRO A 155 28.26 3.94 14.20
C PRO A 155 28.45 5.22 15.01
#